data_AF-A0A1W1H9C7-F1
#
_entry.id   AF-A0A1W1H9C7-F1
#
_cell.length_a   1.000
_cell.length_b   1.000
_cell.length_c   1.000
_cell.angle_alpha   90.00
_cell.angle_beta   90.00
_cell.angle_gamma   90.00
#
_symmetry.space_group_name_H-M   'P 1'
#
loop_
_entity.id
_entity.type
_entity.pdbx_description
1 polymer ?
#
loop_
_entity_poly.entity_id
_entity_poly.type
_entity_poly.pdbx_seq_one_letter_code
_entity_poly.pdbx_strand_id
1 'polypeptide(L)'
;MGLTTQDILKKINYIEADMEIHRQIIFSIPSDNKQEIENTLRLISQKKDQVAKLRTQIKEIDPEEFERIVRFEEASAKFKKLASEKKFKEIIALSESQECILKLKNNDSLPCLVKAKDESGEWTVLTFDGEIRTYSGDEVEI
;
A
#
# COMPACT_ATOMS: atom_id res chain seq x y z
N MET A 1 11.56 -28.09 -7.15
CA MET A 1 10.35 -27.28 -6.87
C MET A 1 10.77 -25.83 -6.93
N GLY A 2 10.29 -25.07 -7.92
CA GLY A 2 10.51 -23.63 -7.97
C GLY A 2 9.72 -22.92 -6.88
N LEU A 3 10.19 -21.74 -6.45
CA LEU A 3 9.41 -20.85 -5.59
C LEU A 3 8.18 -20.35 -6.36
N THR A 4 7.01 -20.34 -5.74
CA THR A 4 5.81 -19.74 -6.35
C THR A 4 5.81 -18.22 -6.16
N THR A 5 5.05 -17.48 -6.98
CA THR A 5 4.83 -16.03 -6.81
C THR A 5 4.37 -15.70 -5.38
N GLN A 6 3.46 -16.50 -4.82
CA GLN A 6 2.97 -16.33 -3.45
C GLN A 6 4.07 -16.53 -2.39
N ASP A 7 4.98 -17.49 -2.59
CA ASP A 7 6.10 -17.68 -1.67
C ASP A 7 7.08 -16.51 -1.71
N ILE A 8 7.33 -15.96 -2.91
CA ILE A 8 8.18 -14.79 -3.07
C ILE A 8 7.55 -13.56 -2.42
N LEU A 9 6.24 -13.35 -2.61
CA LEU A 9 5.50 -12.26 -1.96
C LEU A 9 5.52 -12.36 -0.44
N LYS A 10 5.32 -13.55 0.14
CA LYS A 10 5.46 -13.75 1.58
C LYS A 10 6.86 -13.38 2.07
N LYS A 11 7.91 -13.77 1.33
CA LYS A 11 9.29 -13.41 1.66
C LYS A 11 9.52 -11.90 1.60
N ILE A 12 9.01 -11.21 0.58
CA ILE A 12 9.07 -9.75 0.48
C ILE A 12 8.44 -9.11 1.72
N ASN A 13 7.22 -9.51 2.09
CA ASN A 13 6.52 -8.98 3.25
C ASN A 13 7.31 -9.16 4.56
N TYR A 14 7.94 -10.32 4.76
CA TYR A 14 8.81 -10.54 5.93
C TYR A 14 10.02 -9.60 5.94
N ILE A 15 10.69 -9.42 4.80
CA ILE A 15 11.85 -8.52 4.70
C ILE A 15 11.42 -7.06 4.91
N GLU A 16 10.25 -6.66 4.40
CA GLU A 16 9.69 -5.32 4.59
C GLU A 16 9.31 -5.05 6.06
N ALA A 17 8.67 -6.00 6.74
CA ALA A 17 8.39 -5.90 8.17
C ALA A 17 9.68 -5.77 9.00
N ASP A 18 10.71 -6.55 8.67
CA ASP A 18 12.01 -6.50 9.32
C ASP A 18 12.76 -5.17 9.05
N MET A 19 12.65 -4.63 7.83
CA MET A 19 13.14 -3.27 7.53
C MET A 19 12.45 -2.20 8.38
N GLU A 20 11.14 -2.32 8.62
CA GLU A 20 10.40 -1.38 9.48
C GLU A 20 10.87 -1.46 10.94
N ILE A 21 11.15 -2.66 11.45
CA ILE A 21 11.77 -2.84 12.77
C ILE A 21 13.11 -2.10 12.84
N HIS A 22 13.97 -2.26 11.83
CA HIS A 22 15.25 -1.54 11.78
C HIS A 22 15.09 -0.01 11.69
N ARG A 23 14.06 0.50 11.02
CA ARG A 23 13.77 1.95 11.03
C ARG A 23 13.40 2.45 12.42
N GLN A 24 12.63 1.67 13.17
CA GLN A 24 12.30 2.02 14.56
C GLN A 24 13.53 1.96 15.48
N ILE A 25 14.43 1.00 15.26
CA ILE A 25 15.71 0.90 15.98
C ILE A 25 16.56 2.17 15.77
N ILE A 26 16.58 2.74 14.56
CA ILE A 26 17.33 3.99 14.31
C ILE A 26 16.89 5.12 15.25
N PHE A 27 15.59 5.23 15.53
CA PHE A 27 15.06 6.26 16.44
C PHE A 27 15.38 5.98 17.92
N SER A 28 15.76 4.76 18.28
CA SER A 28 16.16 4.42 19.66
C SER A 28 17.67 4.51 19.89
N ILE A 29 18.47 4.61 18.82
CA ILE A 29 19.93 4.79 18.93
C ILE A 29 20.24 6.24 19.34
N PRO A 30 21.09 6.46 20.36
CA PRO A 30 21.58 7.80 20.72
C PRO A 30 22.20 8.53 19.52
N SER A 31 21.86 9.80 19.32
CA SER A 31 22.26 10.58 18.14
C SER A 31 23.77 10.77 17.98
N ASP A 32 24.53 10.63 19.07
CA ASP A 32 25.99 10.66 19.11
C ASP A 32 26.62 9.34 18.65
N ASN A 33 25.88 8.23 18.68
CA ASN A 33 26.31 6.94 18.18
C ASN A 33 26.07 6.79 16.66
N LYS A 34 26.77 7.62 15.88
CA LYS A 34 26.67 7.65 14.42
C LYS A 34 27.01 6.32 13.75
N GLN A 35 27.97 5.58 14.30
CA GLN A 35 28.42 4.31 13.72
C GLN A 35 27.29 3.26 13.71
N GLU A 36 26.53 3.17 14.79
CA GLU A 36 25.43 2.20 14.88
C GLU A 36 24.25 2.60 13.98
N ILE A 37 23.99 3.90 13.85
CA ILE A 37 23.02 4.43 12.88
C ILE A 37 23.43 4.04 11.45
N GLU A 38 24.70 4.26 11.07
CA GLU A 38 25.21 3.89 9.75
C GLU A 38 25.13 2.38 9.48
N ASN A 39 25.48 1.55 10.45
CA ASN A 39 25.37 0.09 10.35
C ASN A 39 23.92 -0.33 10.08
N THR A 40 22.98 0.23 10.84
CA THR A 40 21.55 -0.08 10.70
C THR A 40 21.02 0.38 9.33
N LEU A 41 21.43 1.56 8.86
CA LEU A 41 21.09 2.05 7.51
C LEU A 41 21.63 1.13 6.41
N ARG A 42 22.85 0.59 6.55
CA ARG A 42 23.40 -0.38 5.60
C ARG A 42 22.59 -1.67 5.57
N LEU A 43 22.15 -2.19 6.72
CA LEU A 43 21.27 -3.37 6.78
C LEU A 43 19.95 -3.11 6.05
N ILE A 44 19.33 -1.95 6.27
CA ILE A 44 18.12 -1.55 5.54
C ILE A 44 18.39 -1.51 4.02
N SER A 45 19.52 -0.93 3.61
CA SER A 45 19.89 -0.88 2.18
C SER A 45 20.03 -2.28 1.58
N GLN A 46 20.72 -3.20 2.26
CA GLN A 46 20.87 -4.57 1.79
C GLN A 46 19.53 -5.30 1.66
N LYS A 47 18.60 -5.07 2.60
CA LYS A 47 17.25 -5.64 2.55
C LYS A 47 16.44 -5.06 1.39
N LYS A 48 16.58 -3.76 1.08
CA LYS A 48 15.98 -3.17 -0.13
C LYS A 48 16.47 -3.85 -1.40
N ASP A 49 17.77 -4.11 -1.50
CA ASP A 49 18.34 -4.81 -2.66
C ASP A 49 17.81 -6.24 -2.78
N GLN A 50 17.57 -6.93 -1.66
CA GLN A 50 16.94 -8.25 -1.66
C GLN A 50 15.49 -8.19 -2.17
N VAL A 51 14.70 -7.23 -1.69
CA VAL A 51 13.32 -7.02 -2.19
C VAL A 51 13.32 -6.74 -3.68
N ALA A 52 14.21 -5.88 -4.17
CA ALA A 52 14.32 -5.58 -5.60
C ALA A 52 14.60 -6.84 -6.44
N LYS A 53 15.51 -7.71 -5.98
CA LYS A 53 15.80 -8.99 -6.64
C LYS A 53 14.60 -9.93 -6.65
N LEU A 54 13.88 -10.03 -5.53
CA LEU A 54 12.67 -10.85 -5.43
C LEU A 54 11.56 -10.34 -6.35
N ARG A 55 11.40 -9.02 -6.48
CA ARG A 55 10.46 -8.40 -7.42
C ARG A 55 10.80 -8.73 -8.88
N THR A 56 12.09 -8.72 -9.24
CA THR A 56 12.54 -9.17 -10.57
C THR A 56 12.19 -10.64 -10.82
N GLN A 57 12.35 -11.51 -9.82
CA GLN A 57 11.95 -12.91 -9.94
C GLN A 57 10.43 -13.06 -10.15
N ILE A 58 9.61 -12.27 -9.45
CA ILE A 58 8.16 -12.27 -9.70
C ILE A 58 7.89 -11.87 -11.15
N LYS A 59 8.51 -10.80 -11.66
CA LYS A 59 8.34 -10.36 -13.05
C LYS A 59 8.69 -11.45 -14.07
N GLU A 60 9.70 -12.27 -13.80
CA GLU A 60 10.12 -13.37 -14.68
C GLU A 60 9.19 -14.57 -14.62
N ILE A 61 8.64 -14.88 -13.43
CA ILE A 61 7.77 -16.04 -13.20
C ILE A 61 6.31 -15.75 -13.57
N ASP A 62 5.86 -14.54 -13.26
CA ASP A 62 4.46 -14.10 -13.31
C ASP A 62 4.38 -12.57 -13.58
N PRO A 63 4.56 -12.17 -14.86
CA PRO A 63 4.56 -10.76 -15.24
C PRO A 63 3.21 -10.07 -15.00
N GLU A 64 2.10 -10.79 -15.11
CA GLU A 64 0.76 -10.25 -14.89
C GLU A 64 0.55 -9.89 -13.42
N GLU A 65 0.94 -10.78 -12.50
CA GLU A 65 0.87 -10.48 -11.06
C GLU A 65 1.87 -9.38 -10.68
N PHE A 66 3.06 -9.34 -11.30
CA PHE A 66 4.00 -8.22 -11.14
C PHE A 66 3.36 -6.88 -11.51
N GLU A 67 2.74 -6.79 -12.69
CA GLU A 67 2.05 -5.58 -13.13
C GLU A 67 0.89 -5.19 -12.20
N ARG A 68 0.16 -6.18 -11.70
CA ARG A 68 -0.91 -5.96 -10.72
C ARG A 68 -0.36 -5.36 -9.42
N ILE A 69 0.73 -5.89 -8.89
CA ILE A 69 1.40 -5.36 -7.69
C ILE A 69 1.83 -3.91 -7.93
N VAL A 70 2.49 -3.63 -9.05
CA VAL A 70 2.95 -2.27 -9.38
C VAL A 70 1.76 -1.30 -9.44
N ARG A 71 0.65 -1.68 -10.08
CA ARG A 71 -0.57 -0.86 -10.10
C ARG A 71 -1.08 -0.53 -8.70
N PHE A 72 -1.14 -1.51 -7.80
CA PHE A 72 -1.56 -1.27 -6.42
C PHE A 72 -0.60 -0.39 -5.64
N GLU A 73 0.71 -0.52 -5.84
CA GLU A 73 1.70 0.33 -5.19
C GLU A 73 1.57 1.78 -5.64
N GLU A 74 1.44 2.01 -6.95
CA GLU A 74 1.22 3.34 -7.51
C GLU A 74 -0.09 3.96 -7.01
N ALA A 75 -1.16 3.18 -6.97
CA ALA A 75 -2.44 3.63 -6.47
C ALA A 75 -2.40 3.92 -4.97
N SER A 76 -1.72 3.09 -4.18
CA SER A 76 -1.52 3.35 -2.75
C SER A 76 -0.69 4.62 -2.51
N ALA A 77 0.36 4.85 -3.32
CA ALA A 77 1.18 6.05 -3.24
C ALA A 77 0.40 7.32 -3.62
N LYS A 78 -0.39 7.26 -4.69
CA LYS A 78 -1.30 8.35 -5.09
C LYS A 78 -2.34 8.63 -4.01
N PHE A 79 -2.94 7.59 -3.43
CA PHE A 79 -3.93 7.75 -2.34
C PHE A 79 -3.30 8.39 -1.10
N LYS A 80 -2.08 7.98 -0.73
CA LYS A 80 -1.32 8.60 0.38
C LYS A 80 -1.01 10.07 0.10
N LYS A 81 -0.66 10.42 -1.15
CA LYS A 81 -0.47 11.82 -1.55
C LYS A 81 -1.77 12.61 -1.41
N LEU A 82 -2.89 12.07 -1.91
CA LEU A 82 -4.21 12.68 -1.73
C LEU A 82 -4.55 12.87 -0.25
N ALA A 83 -4.23 11.90 0.61
CA ALA A 83 -4.44 12.01 2.06
C ALA A 83 -3.56 13.06 2.74
N SER A 84 -2.45 13.47 2.13
CA SER A 84 -1.63 14.58 2.64
C SER A 84 -2.12 15.96 2.16
N GLU A 85 -2.83 16.01 1.04
CA GLU A 85 -3.33 17.24 0.43
C GLU A 85 -4.78 17.54 0.83
N LYS A 86 -5.60 16.49 1.00
CA LYS A 86 -7.01 16.55 1.36
C LYS A 86 -7.21 16.21 2.83
N LYS A 87 -8.22 16.83 3.43
CA LYS A 87 -8.72 16.47 4.76
C LYS A 87 -9.87 15.48 4.62
N PHE A 88 -9.61 14.21 4.91
CA PHE A 88 -10.65 13.20 4.95
C PHE A 88 -11.40 13.25 6.29
N LYS A 89 -12.73 13.29 6.23
CA LYS A 89 -13.63 13.22 7.41
C LYS A 89 -14.03 11.80 7.76
N GLU A 90 -14.10 10.94 6.75
CA GLU A 90 -14.52 9.55 6.91
C GLU A 90 -13.61 8.67 6.06
N ILE A 91 -13.14 7.55 6.62
CA ILE A 91 -12.31 6.57 5.94
C ILE A 91 -12.83 5.19 6.31
N ILE A 92 -13.15 4.38 5.31
CA ILE A 92 -13.58 2.99 5.45
C ILE A 92 -12.65 2.14 4.61
N ALA A 93 -11.95 1.22 5.28
CA ALA A 93 -11.08 0.25 4.63
C ALA A 93 -11.67 -1.16 4.76
N LEU A 94 -11.40 -1.99 3.77
CA LEU A 94 -11.72 -3.41 3.80
C LEU A 94 -10.97 -4.08 4.96
N SER A 95 -11.70 -4.80 5.79
CA SER A 95 -11.14 -5.61 6.88
C SER A 95 -12.00 -6.87 7.10
N GLU A 96 -11.57 -7.76 8.00
CA GLU A 96 -12.34 -8.97 8.33
C GLU A 96 -13.75 -8.66 8.89
N SER A 97 -13.93 -7.48 9.50
CA SER A 97 -15.19 -7.07 10.12
C SER A 97 -15.97 -6.05 9.29
N GLN A 98 -15.41 -5.53 8.19
CA GLN A 98 -16.00 -4.44 7.45
C GLN A 98 -15.75 -4.58 5.94
N GLU A 99 -16.84 -4.69 5.19
CA GLU A 99 -16.81 -4.60 3.73
C GLU A 99 -16.59 -3.15 3.28
N CYS A 100 -15.78 -2.96 2.25
CA CYS A 100 -15.65 -1.69 1.56
C CYS A 100 -16.42 -1.79 0.23
N ILE A 101 -17.62 -1.21 0.20
CA ILE A 101 -18.43 -1.06 -1.00
C ILE A 101 -18.91 0.39 -1.07
N LEU A 102 -18.70 1.06 -2.20
CA LEU A 102 -19.32 2.36 -2.49
C LEU A 102 -20.58 2.11 -3.33
N LYS A 103 -21.75 2.49 -2.81
CA LYS A 103 -23.01 2.43 -3.56
C LYS A 103 -23.21 3.74 -4.31
N LEU A 104 -23.52 3.64 -5.59
CA LEU A 104 -23.79 4.78 -6.45
C LEU A 104 -25.29 4.88 -6.71
N LYS A 105 -25.82 6.10 -6.90
CA LYS A 105 -27.26 6.34 -7.12
C LYS A 105 -27.83 5.70 -8.38
N ASN A 106 -26.97 5.30 -9.32
CA ASN A 106 -27.36 4.52 -10.49
C ASN A 106 -27.58 3.03 -10.19
N ASN A 107 -27.60 2.65 -8.90
CA ASN A 107 -27.74 1.28 -8.39
C ASN A 107 -26.50 0.40 -8.62
N ASP A 108 -25.36 0.99 -9.02
CA ASP A 108 -24.08 0.28 -9.08
C ASP A 108 -23.44 0.21 -7.69
N SER A 109 -22.78 -0.90 -7.42
CA SER A 109 -21.97 -1.10 -6.22
C SER A 109 -20.53 -1.34 -6.61
N LEU A 110 -19.63 -0.48 -6.14
CA LEU A 110 -18.21 -0.56 -6.42
C LEU A 110 -17.46 -1.16 -5.22
N PRO A 111 -17.00 -2.42 -5.31
CA PRO A 111 -16.18 -3.00 -4.26
C PRO A 111 -14.79 -2.35 -4.23
N CYS A 112 -14.28 -2.10 -3.03
CA CYS A 112 -13.07 -1.33 -2.81
C CYS A 112 -12.14 -1.93 -1.75
N LEU A 113 -10.89 -1.46 -1.74
CA LEU A 113 -9.95 -1.67 -0.65
C LEU A 113 -10.07 -0.57 0.40
N VAL A 114 -10.23 0.68 -0.05
CA VAL A 114 -10.49 1.82 0.83
C VAL A 114 -11.36 2.84 0.11
N LYS A 115 -12.26 3.46 0.85
CA LYS A 115 -13.01 4.65 0.44
C LYS A 115 -12.87 5.73 1.50
N ALA A 116 -12.70 6.97 1.08
CA ALA A 116 -12.56 8.11 1.97
C ALA A 116 -13.40 9.28 1.47
N LYS A 117 -14.11 9.95 2.38
CA LYS A 117 -14.90 11.16 2.12
C LYS A 117 -14.13 12.37 2.59
N ASP A 118 -13.93 13.36 1.74
CA ASP A 118 -13.28 14.62 2.11
C ASP A 118 -14.25 15.66 2.68
N GLU A 119 -13.73 16.81 3.13
CA GLU A 119 -14.56 17.88 3.70
C GLU A 119 -15.56 18.48 2.72
N SER A 120 -15.28 18.41 1.41
CA SER A 120 -16.17 18.88 0.34
C SER A 120 -17.31 17.90 0.05
N GLY A 121 -17.22 16.68 0.59
CA GLY A 121 -18.19 15.62 0.39
C GLY A 121 -17.89 14.71 -0.80
N GLU A 122 -16.74 14.89 -1.45
CA GLU A 122 -16.25 13.99 -2.51
C GLU A 122 -15.70 12.70 -1.90
N TRP A 123 -16.01 11.58 -2.54
CA TRP A 123 -15.53 10.26 -2.20
C TRP A 123 -14.37 9.87 -3.10
N THR A 124 -13.25 9.49 -2.50
CA THR A 124 -12.10 8.88 -3.18
C THR A 124 -12.04 7.40 -2.84
N VAL A 125 -11.95 6.54 -3.85
CA VAL A 125 -12.00 5.08 -3.70
C VAL A 125 -10.79 4.44 -4.38
N LEU A 126 -10.17 3.48 -3.69
CA LEU A 126 -9.19 2.55 -4.27
C LEU A 126 -9.89 1.21 -4.54
N THR A 127 -9.95 0.78 -5.80
CA THR A 127 -10.63 -0.46 -6.20
C THR A 127 -9.73 -1.70 -6.04
N PHE A 128 -10.33 -2.89 -6.18
CA PHE A 128 -9.60 -4.17 -6.26
C PHE A 128 -8.77 -4.37 -7.52
N ASP A 129 -8.85 -3.44 -8.49
CA ASP A 129 -8.05 -3.46 -9.71
C ASP A 129 -6.82 -2.54 -9.62
N GLY A 130 -6.65 -1.87 -8.47
CA GLY A 130 -5.57 -0.90 -8.27
C GLY A 130 -5.87 0.45 -8.93
N GLU A 131 -7.13 0.83 -9.08
CA GLU A 131 -7.52 2.14 -9.62
C GLU A 131 -7.99 3.07 -8.52
N ILE A 132 -7.60 4.35 -8.61
CA ILE A 132 -8.22 5.42 -7.81
C ILE A 132 -9.34 6.04 -8.63
N ARG A 133 -10.54 6.08 -8.06
CA ARG A 133 -11.69 6.77 -8.62
C ARG A 133 -12.20 7.81 -7.63
N THR A 134 -12.74 8.90 -8.16
CA THR A 134 -13.36 9.96 -7.37
C THR A 134 -14.80 10.11 -7.80
N TYR A 135 -15.69 10.30 -6.83
CA TYR A 135 -17.12 10.43 -7.01
C TYR A 135 -17.61 11.61 -6.18
N SER A 136 -18.44 12.47 -6.77
CA SER A 136 -19.08 13.53 -6.02
C SER A 136 -20.07 12.96 -4.99
N GLY A 137 -20.34 13.70 -3.92
CA GLY A 137 -21.34 13.28 -2.93
C GLY A 137 -22.74 13.08 -3.51
N ASP A 138 -23.05 13.74 -4.64
CA ASP A 138 -24.32 13.61 -5.34
C ASP A 138 -24.44 12.33 -6.16
N GLU A 139 -23.34 11.67 -6.49
CA GLU A 139 -23.32 10.40 -7.23
C GLU A 139 -23.41 9.18 -6.30
N VAL A 140 -23.13 9.37 -5.01
CA VAL A 140 -23.08 8.30 -4.01
C VAL A 140 -24.41 8.18 -3.28
N GLU A 141 -24.88 6.95 -3.15
CA GLU A 141 -26.01 6.60 -2.31
C GLU A 141 -25.52 6.39 -0.87
N ILE A 142 -26.04 7.17 0.07
CA ILE A 142 -25.65 7.19 1.49
C ILE A 142 -26.57 6.27 2.29
#